data_AF-A0A2H3R7C6-F1
#
_entry.id   AF-A0A2H3R7C6-F1
#
_cell.length_a   1.000
_cell.length_b   1.000
_cell.length_c   1.000
_cell.angle_alpha   90.00
_cell.angle_beta   90.00
_cell.angle_gamma   90.00
#
_symmetry.space_group_name_H-M   'P 1'
#
loop_
_entity.id
_entity.type
_entity.pdbx_description
1 polymer ?
#
loop_
_entity_poly.entity_id
_entity_poly.type
_entity_poly.pdbx_seq_one_letter_code
_entity_poly.pdbx_strand_id
1 'polypeptide(L)'
;MHNSDTTQTESTSDRPSWLVYLEERIEEERDELFSEAQYYEIVRDLLLAPSDDDKAVDEAITKFYDLYAAQVRNEKKDPPEYGAGHKLNAISIVAFEAAVKVWYTSPEHQKLADFLIGIKKGAREEFDEENLQFVYIGWGLEAAAQEQWNAGYVDTWTAKNSDEPEDVWAGAWLSASALIAKLFQGGCLENDGHHWITKDLERTFEISTKGDIKTDPGRQAQVLSAVNYILLAGEVFVKGAKSSLSKWKFELNKTKWKLWASKIKEVANTVDDTARWELKERAQKAYEKMVELYPEAFSSDENTGE
;
A
#
# COMPACT_ATOMS: atom_id res chain seq x y z
N MET A 1 8.82 19.03 53.44
CA MET A 1 8.33 19.23 52.06
C MET A 1 9.26 18.45 51.15
N HIS A 2 8.78 17.29 50.69
CA HIS A 2 9.51 16.40 49.79
C HIS A 2 9.45 16.97 48.38
N ASN A 3 10.62 17.20 47.78
CA ASN A 3 10.78 17.26 46.33
C ASN A 3 10.89 15.82 45.84
N SER A 4 9.88 15.36 45.10
CA SER A 4 9.99 14.16 44.30
C SER A 4 10.37 14.60 42.89
N ASP A 5 11.66 14.43 42.56
CA ASP A 5 12.13 14.38 41.19
C ASP A 5 11.49 13.14 40.54
N THR A 6 10.47 13.37 39.72
CA THR A 6 9.97 12.33 38.81
C THR A 6 10.88 12.32 37.60
N THR A 7 11.93 11.51 37.68
CA THR A 7 12.75 11.10 36.54
C THR A 7 11.82 10.51 35.48
N GLN A 8 11.56 11.26 34.40
CA GLN A 8 11.00 10.70 33.18
C GLN A 8 12.01 9.67 32.67
N THR A 9 11.64 8.40 32.79
CA THR A 9 12.37 7.30 32.16
C THR A 9 11.96 7.33 30.70
N GLU A 10 12.79 7.97 29.86
CA GLU A 10 12.80 7.69 28.42
C GLU A 10 13.17 6.20 28.25
N SER A 11 12.18 5.34 28.08
CA SER A 11 12.42 3.99 27.59
C SER A 11 12.56 4.06 26.06
N THR A 12 13.70 4.55 25.57
CA THR A 12 14.06 4.36 24.17
C THR A 12 14.49 2.91 24.00
N SER A 13 13.52 2.05 23.66
CA SER A 13 13.84 0.75 23.09
C SER A 13 14.59 1.00 21.79
N ASP A 14 15.85 0.56 21.67
CA ASP A 14 16.67 0.64 20.44
C ASP A 14 16.10 -0.20 19.27
N ARG A 15 14.90 -0.77 19.44
CA ARG A 15 14.28 -1.71 18.52
C ARG A 15 13.27 -0.98 17.62
N PRO A 16 13.23 -1.29 16.32
CA PRO A 16 12.24 -0.72 15.41
C PRO A 16 10.81 -0.98 15.88
N SER A 17 9.92 0.00 15.75
CA SER A 17 8.51 -0.10 16.18
C SER A 17 7.75 -1.24 15.50
N TRP A 18 8.03 -1.51 14.22
CA TRP A 18 7.46 -2.66 13.51
C TRP A 18 7.87 -4.00 14.15
N LEU A 19 9.09 -4.10 14.67
CA LEU A 19 9.58 -5.34 15.27
C LEU A 19 8.94 -5.58 16.64
N VAL A 20 8.81 -4.52 17.44
CA VAL A 20 8.09 -4.59 18.73
C VAL A 20 6.66 -5.04 18.49
N TYR A 21 5.96 -4.41 17.55
CA TYR A 21 4.60 -4.77 17.20
C TYR A 21 4.45 -6.24 16.76
N LEU A 22 5.29 -6.72 15.84
CA LEU A 22 5.19 -8.10 15.36
C LEU A 22 5.46 -9.10 16.49
N GLU A 23 6.38 -8.82 17.40
CA GLU A 23 6.64 -9.71 18.54
C GLU A 23 5.52 -9.73 19.56
N GLU A 24 4.91 -8.59 19.86
CA GLU A 24 3.72 -8.50 20.70
C GLU A 24 2.57 -9.32 20.09
N ARG A 25 2.31 -9.16 18.78
CA ARG A 25 1.27 -9.95 18.08
C ARG A 25 1.59 -11.45 18.09
N ILE A 26 2.85 -11.85 17.92
CA ILE A 26 3.25 -13.27 18.01
C ILE A 26 3.00 -13.84 19.41
N GLU A 27 3.25 -13.06 20.47
CA GLU A 27 2.99 -13.48 21.84
C GLU A 27 1.49 -13.60 22.12
N GLU A 28 0.70 -12.59 21.72
CA GLU A 28 -0.76 -12.58 21.86
C GLU A 28 -1.43 -13.74 21.12
N GLU A 29 -1.01 -14.02 19.89
CA GLU A 29 -1.61 -15.05 19.05
C GLU A 29 -1.16 -16.48 19.42
N ARG A 30 -0.13 -16.65 20.28
CA ARG A 30 0.48 -17.97 20.53
C ARG A 30 -0.47 -18.98 21.15
N ASP A 31 -1.30 -18.52 22.08
CA ASP A 31 -2.20 -19.38 22.86
C ASP A 31 -3.64 -19.37 22.32
N GLU A 32 -3.89 -18.68 21.20
CA GLU A 32 -5.20 -18.57 20.58
C GLU A 32 -5.61 -19.87 19.86
N LEU A 33 -6.90 -20.22 19.94
CA LEU A 33 -7.44 -21.44 19.35
C LEU A 33 -7.29 -21.48 17.81
N PHE A 34 -7.30 -20.31 17.18
CA PHE A 34 -7.08 -20.11 15.75
C PHE A 34 -5.89 -19.19 15.51
N SER A 35 -4.75 -19.52 16.12
CA SER A 35 -3.53 -18.72 16.07
C SER A 35 -3.09 -18.31 14.66
N GLU A 36 -2.84 -17.01 14.49
CA GLU A 36 -2.21 -16.45 13.29
C GLU A 36 -0.69 -16.17 13.48
N ALA A 37 -0.10 -16.60 14.60
CA ALA A 37 1.28 -16.30 14.98
C ALA A 37 2.30 -16.63 13.88
N GLN A 38 2.09 -17.73 13.14
CA GLN A 38 3.01 -18.16 12.08
C GLN A 38 3.06 -17.16 10.91
N TYR A 39 1.99 -16.42 10.63
CA TYR A 39 2.02 -15.37 9.61
C TYR A 39 2.83 -14.16 10.07
N TYR A 40 2.67 -13.77 11.33
CA TYR A 40 3.49 -12.73 11.95
C TYR A 40 4.98 -13.11 11.98
N GLU A 41 5.29 -14.39 12.27
CA GLU A 41 6.67 -14.90 12.22
C GLU A 41 7.27 -14.84 10.80
N ILE A 42 6.52 -15.22 9.76
CA ILE A 42 6.97 -15.13 8.36
C ILE A 42 7.31 -13.69 8.00
N VAL A 43 6.43 -12.74 8.32
CA VAL A 43 6.66 -11.31 8.02
C VAL A 43 7.80 -10.74 8.84
N ARG A 44 7.90 -11.09 10.14
CA ARG A 44 9.02 -10.66 10.99
C ARG A 44 10.35 -11.13 10.44
N ASP A 45 10.46 -12.41 10.11
CA ASP A 45 11.71 -12.99 9.60
C ASP A 45 12.11 -12.36 8.25
N LEU A 46 11.12 -12.12 7.37
CA LEU A 46 11.32 -11.41 6.10
C LEU A 46 11.93 -10.01 6.31
N LEU A 47 11.40 -9.26 7.28
CA LEU A 47 11.85 -7.90 7.58
C LEU A 47 13.17 -7.85 8.34
N LEU A 48 13.48 -8.86 9.16
CA LEU A 48 14.77 -8.99 9.85
C LEU A 48 15.91 -9.38 8.90
N ALA A 49 15.61 -10.01 7.76
CA ALA A 49 16.64 -10.38 6.81
C ALA A 49 17.41 -9.14 6.31
N PRO A 50 18.72 -9.24 6.06
CA PRO A 50 19.53 -8.15 5.50
C PRO A 50 18.95 -7.59 4.20
N SER A 51 19.16 -6.30 3.91
CA SER A 51 18.61 -5.67 2.69
C SER A 51 19.22 -6.21 1.40
N ASP A 52 20.41 -6.82 1.47
CA ASP A 52 21.14 -7.47 0.37
C ASP A 52 20.89 -8.98 0.28
N ASP A 53 19.98 -9.52 1.09
CA ASP A 53 19.57 -10.91 1.00
C ASP A 53 18.52 -11.09 -0.09
N ASP A 54 19.01 -11.41 -1.29
CA ASP A 54 18.19 -11.67 -2.48
C ASP A 54 17.26 -12.89 -2.32
N LYS A 55 17.45 -13.74 -1.29
CA LYS A 55 16.65 -14.96 -1.07
C LYS A 55 15.54 -14.79 -0.04
N ALA A 56 15.60 -13.76 0.80
CA ALA A 56 14.66 -13.59 1.91
C ALA A 56 13.19 -13.61 1.47
N VAL A 57 12.88 -13.01 0.32
CA VAL A 57 11.53 -13.00 -0.26
C VAL A 57 11.11 -14.41 -0.68
N ASP A 58 11.95 -15.14 -1.41
CA ASP A 58 11.66 -16.50 -1.88
C ASP A 58 11.50 -17.49 -0.71
N GLU A 59 12.31 -17.35 0.34
CA GLU A 59 12.20 -18.16 1.55
C GLU A 59 10.90 -17.88 2.30
N ALA A 60 10.49 -16.61 2.42
CA ALA A 60 9.21 -16.25 3.03
C ALA A 60 8.01 -16.80 2.23
N ILE A 61 8.06 -16.72 0.89
CA ILE A 61 7.05 -17.30 0.00
C ILE A 61 6.95 -18.81 0.21
N THR A 62 8.10 -19.49 0.27
CA THR A 62 8.16 -20.94 0.51
C THR A 62 7.56 -21.30 1.86
N LYS A 63 7.91 -20.57 2.93
CA LYS A 63 7.31 -20.76 4.27
C LYS A 63 5.79 -20.60 4.24
N PHE A 64 5.26 -19.60 3.52
CA PHE A 64 3.82 -19.41 3.38
C PHE A 64 3.14 -20.59 2.66
N TYR A 65 3.73 -21.08 1.56
CA TYR A 65 3.18 -22.23 0.83
C TYR A 65 3.24 -23.53 1.65
N ASP A 66 4.34 -23.77 2.37
CA ASP A 66 4.47 -24.93 3.24
C ASP A 66 3.44 -24.89 4.38
N LEU A 67 3.22 -23.71 4.95
CA LEU A 67 2.19 -23.49 5.98
C LEU A 67 0.79 -23.78 5.44
N TYR A 68 0.47 -23.27 4.25
CA TYR A 68 -0.80 -23.57 3.58
C TYR A 68 -0.98 -25.07 3.36
N ALA A 69 0.01 -25.75 2.78
CA ALA A 69 -0.06 -27.18 2.49
C ALA A 69 -0.22 -28.02 3.78
N ALA A 70 0.49 -27.67 4.86
CA ALA A 70 0.37 -28.33 6.15
C ALA A 70 -1.04 -28.18 6.75
N GLN A 71 -1.63 -26.99 6.65
CA GLN A 71 -2.98 -26.73 7.16
C GLN A 71 -4.06 -27.44 6.34
N VAL A 72 -3.95 -27.49 5.01
CA VAL A 72 -4.87 -28.25 4.16
C VAL A 72 -4.85 -29.76 4.50
N ARG A 73 -3.69 -30.32 4.87
CA ARG A 73 -3.62 -31.74 5.32
C ARG A 73 -4.36 -32.00 6.63
N ASN A 74 -4.41 -31.00 7.51
CA ASN A 74 -4.91 -31.15 8.89
C ASN A 74 -6.36 -30.65 9.05
N GLU A 75 -6.78 -29.69 8.24
CA GLU A 75 -8.11 -29.09 8.24
C GLU A 75 -8.93 -29.69 7.09
N LYS A 76 -10.08 -30.32 7.39
CA LYS A 76 -11.05 -30.70 6.33
C LYS A 76 -11.63 -29.41 5.73
N LYS A 77 -11.04 -28.93 4.64
CA LYS A 77 -11.53 -27.76 3.88
C LYS A 77 -12.31 -28.21 2.65
N ASP A 78 -13.38 -27.50 2.37
CA ASP A 78 -14.21 -27.76 1.21
C ASP A 78 -13.53 -27.21 -0.07
N PRO A 79 -13.63 -27.94 -1.20
CA PRO A 79 -13.22 -27.44 -2.51
C PRO A 79 -14.10 -26.26 -2.97
N PRO A 80 -13.66 -25.44 -3.95
CA PRO A 80 -12.41 -25.58 -4.72
C PRO A 80 -11.22 -24.78 -4.14
N GLU A 81 -11.45 -23.92 -3.15
CA GLU A 81 -10.42 -22.98 -2.67
C GLU A 81 -9.53 -23.59 -1.58
N TYR A 82 -10.00 -24.64 -0.88
CA TYR A 82 -9.29 -25.27 0.25
C TYR A 82 -8.77 -24.23 1.27
N GLY A 83 -9.51 -23.13 1.44
CA GLY A 83 -9.14 -22.01 2.31
C GLY A 83 -8.08 -21.04 1.77
N ALA A 84 -7.56 -21.21 0.54
CA ALA A 84 -6.48 -20.40 -0.02
C ALA A 84 -6.74 -18.89 0.04
N GLY A 85 -7.96 -18.45 -0.27
CA GLY A 85 -8.36 -17.04 -0.16
C GLY A 85 -8.28 -16.52 1.28
N HIS A 86 -8.73 -17.28 2.28
CA HIS A 86 -8.61 -16.93 3.69
C HIS A 86 -7.15 -16.86 4.15
N LYS A 87 -6.32 -17.81 3.74
CA LYS A 87 -4.90 -17.85 4.11
C LYS A 87 -4.13 -16.69 3.46
N LEU A 88 -4.48 -16.34 2.21
CA LEU A 88 -3.96 -15.15 1.54
C LEU A 88 -4.41 -13.86 2.25
N ASN A 89 -5.66 -13.81 2.71
CA ASN A 89 -6.18 -12.66 3.45
C ASN A 89 -5.41 -12.45 4.76
N ALA A 90 -5.23 -13.50 5.56
CA ALA A 90 -4.51 -13.43 6.84
C ALA A 90 -3.07 -12.92 6.67
N ILE A 91 -2.27 -13.53 5.77
CA ILE A 91 -0.89 -13.07 5.54
C ILE A 91 -0.84 -11.64 4.95
N SER A 92 -1.83 -11.26 4.14
CA SER A 92 -1.92 -9.90 3.59
C SER A 92 -2.23 -8.87 4.67
N ILE A 93 -3.14 -9.18 5.62
CA ILE A 93 -3.43 -8.31 6.76
C ILE A 93 -2.15 -8.04 7.54
N VAL A 94 -1.41 -9.09 7.92
CA VAL A 94 -0.13 -8.95 8.64
C VAL A 94 0.87 -8.09 7.85
N ALA A 95 0.99 -8.31 6.54
CA ALA A 95 1.89 -7.53 5.70
C ALA A 95 1.49 -6.04 5.64
N PHE A 96 0.19 -5.73 5.62
CA PHE A 96 -0.30 -4.34 5.67
C PHE A 96 -0.10 -3.70 7.06
N GLU A 97 -0.35 -4.45 8.14
CA GLU A 97 -0.09 -3.99 9.51
C GLU A 97 1.39 -3.66 9.75
N ALA A 98 2.29 -4.45 9.15
CA ALA A 98 3.72 -4.17 9.14
C ALA A 98 4.06 -2.97 8.24
N ALA A 99 3.45 -2.87 7.06
CA ALA A 99 3.73 -1.83 6.08
C ALA A 99 3.47 -0.42 6.62
N VAL A 100 2.41 -0.22 7.41
CA VAL A 100 2.12 1.09 8.02
C VAL A 100 3.12 1.50 9.11
N LYS A 101 4.01 0.60 9.54
CA LYS A 101 5.05 0.83 10.55
C LYS A 101 6.46 0.94 9.97
N VAL A 102 6.61 0.79 8.64
CA VAL A 102 7.86 0.99 7.92
C VAL A 102 7.68 2.08 6.87
N TRP A 103 8.71 2.87 6.63
CA TRP A 103 8.59 3.98 5.69
C TRP A 103 8.46 3.48 4.24
N TYR A 104 7.57 4.05 3.45
CA TYR A 104 7.22 3.54 2.12
C TYR A 104 8.37 3.44 1.09
N THR A 105 9.43 4.21 1.29
CA THR A 105 10.65 4.17 0.46
C THR A 105 11.73 3.24 1.01
N SER A 106 11.50 2.57 2.14
CA SER A 106 12.49 1.71 2.77
C SER A 106 12.58 0.33 2.07
N PRO A 107 13.74 -0.35 2.18
CA PRO A 107 13.88 -1.72 1.70
C PRO A 107 12.89 -2.70 2.33
N GLU A 108 12.58 -2.55 3.62
CA GLU A 108 11.60 -3.38 4.35
C GLU A 108 10.22 -3.29 3.70
N HIS A 109 9.78 -2.08 3.38
CA HIS A 109 8.51 -1.89 2.69
C HIS A 109 8.53 -2.49 1.28
N GLN A 110 9.67 -2.47 0.60
CA GLN A 110 9.80 -3.12 -0.71
C GLN A 110 9.69 -4.65 -0.60
N LYS A 111 10.33 -5.26 0.42
CA LYS A 111 10.22 -6.69 0.70
C LYS A 111 8.78 -7.15 0.92
N LEU A 112 7.96 -6.37 1.65
CA LEU A 112 6.54 -6.68 1.84
C LEU A 112 5.76 -6.73 0.51
N ALA A 113 6.02 -5.77 -0.38
CA ALA A 113 5.40 -5.75 -1.70
C ALA A 113 5.86 -6.94 -2.55
N ASP A 114 7.18 -7.19 -2.60
CA ASP A 114 7.76 -8.27 -3.39
C ASP A 114 7.31 -9.65 -2.90
N PHE A 115 7.14 -9.81 -1.59
CA PHE A 115 6.57 -11.00 -0.97
C PHE A 115 5.15 -11.30 -1.45
N LEU A 116 4.23 -10.34 -1.33
CA LEU A 116 2.84 -10.52 -1.77
C LEU A 116 2.72 -10.69 -3.29
N ILE A 117 3.54 -9.97 -4.07
CA ILE A 117 3.61 -10.14 -5.54
C ILE A 117 4.17 -11.53 -5.89
N GLY A 118 5.19 -11.98 -5.16
CA GLY A 118 5.80 -13.29 -5.33
C GLY A 118 4.84 -14.42 -5.02
N ILE A 119 3.99 -14.29 -3.99
CA ILE A 119 2.90 -15.23 -3.70
C ILE A 119 1.97 -15.39 -4.91
N LYS A 120 1.58 -14.29 -5.58
CA LYS A 120 0.78 -14.38 -6.80
C LYS A 120 1.53 -15.09 -7.93
N LYS A 121 2.79 -14.71 -8.16
CA LYS A 121 3.61 -15.26 -9.27
C LYS A 121 3.93 -16.75 -9.11
N GLY A 122 4.12 -17.22 -7.88
CA GLY A 122 4.44 -18.62 -7.58
C GLY A 122 3.22 -19.54 -7.44
N ALA A 123 2.01 -18.98 -7.41
CA ALA A 123 0.80 -19.75 -7.25
C ALA A 123 0.46 -20.60 -8.48
N ARG A 124 -0.26 -21.70 -8.26
CA ARG A 124 -0.80 -22.55 -9.32
C ARG A 124 -2.12 -22.02 -9.85
N GLU A 125 -2.43 -22.40 -11.09
CA GLU A 125 -3.72 -22.10 -11.74
C GLU A 125 -4.84 -22.95 -11.15
N GLU A 126 -4.56 -24.21 -10.82
CA GLU A 126 -5.52 -25.18 -10.32
C GLU A 126 -4.96 -25.93 -9.11
N PHE A 127 -5.88 -26.40 -8.26
CA PHE A 127 -5.54 -27.16 -7.05
C PHE A 127 -5.26 -28.62 -7.39
N ASP A 128 -4.22 -29.19 -6.77
CA ASP A 128 -3.81 -30.59 -6.91
C ASP A 128 -3.87 -31.29 -5.54
N GLU A 129 -4.72 -32.32 -5.42
CA GLU A 129 -4.91 -33.10 -4.19
C GLU A 129 -3.71 -33.99 -3.84
N GLU A 130 -2.91 -34.40 -4.82
CA GLU A 130 -1.71 -35.24 -4.63
C GLU A 130 -0.49 -34.36 -4.28
N ASN A 131 -0.43 -33.17 -4.88
CA ASN A 131 0.61 -32.18 -4.65
C ASN A 131 0.01 -30.85 -4.17
N LEU A 132 -0.32 -30.79 -2.89
CA LEU A 132 -0.96 -29.65 -2.24
C LEU A 132 -0.15 -28.36 -2.45
N GLN A 133 -0.54 -27.60 -3.46
CA GLN A 133 0.09 -26.36 -3.86
C GLN A 133 -0.92 -25.22 -3.74
N PHE A 134 -0.41 -24.04 -3.39
CA PHE A 134 -1.23 -22.85 -3.23
C PHE A 134 -1.79 -22.37 -4.59
N VAL A 135 -3.09 -22.09 -4.61
CA VAL A 135 -3.80 -21.49 -5.75
C VAL A 135 -4.14 -20.04 -5.42
N TYR A 136 -3.89 -19.12 -6.35
CA TYR A 136 -4.13 -17.71 -6.12
C TYR A 136 -5.62 -17.37 -6.20
N ILE A 137 -6.20 -17.04 -5.04
CA ILE A 137 -7.57 -16.56 -4.94
C ILE A 137 -7.56 -15.07 -4.58
N GLY A 138 -7.68 -14.22 -5.60
CA GLY A 138 -7.43 -12.77 -5.50
C GLY A 138 -8.24 -12.02 -4.43
N TRP A 139 -9.46 -12.50 -4.11
CA TRP A 139 -10.32 -11.83 -3.13
C TRP A 139 -9.63 -11.68 -1.76
N GLY A 140 -8.75 -12.60 -1.37
CA GLY A 140 -8.08 -12.57 -0.08
C GLY A 140 -7.19 -11.34 0.10
N LEU A 141 -6.35 -11.05 -0.91
CA LEU A 141 -5.50 -9.87 -0.91
C LEU A 141 -6.32 -8.60 -1.16
N GLU A 142 -7.30 -8.65 -2.07
CA GLU A 142 -8.20 -7.52 -2.36
C GLU A 142 -8.96 -7.06 -1.10
N ALA A 143 -9.42 -7.99 -0.25
CA ALA A 143 -10.12 -7.68 1.00
C ALA A 143 -9.20 -6.98 2.02
N ALA A 144 -7.97 -7.46 2.20
CA ALA A 144 -7.01 -6.84 3.11
C ALA A 144 -6.62 -5.42 2.64
N ALA A 145 -6.39 -5.27 1.33
CA ALA A 145 -6.10 -3.96 0.74
C ALA A 145 -7.28 -3.00 0.86
N GLN A 146 -8.52 -3.48 0.68
CA GLN A 146 -9.73 -2.68 0.82
C GLN A 146 -9.92 -2.17 2.24
N GLU A 147 -9.71 -3.02 3.25
CA GLU A 147 -9.82 -2.64 4.66
C GLU A 147 -8.87 -1.49 5.00
N GLN A 148 -7.62 -1.62 4.57
CA GLN A 148 -6.58 -0.61 4.79
C GLN A 148 -6.83 0.68 4.02
N TRP A 149 -7.29 0.57 2.78
CA TRP A 149 -7.69 1.71 1.97
C TRP A 149 -8.87 2.48 2.59
N ASN A 150 -9.84 1.77 3.19
CA ASN A 150 -10.97 2.38 3.87
C ASN A 150 -10.59 3.02 5.21
N ALA A 151 -9.70 2.39 5.98
CA ALA A 151 -9.28 2.85 7.29
C ALA A 151 -8.34 4.07 7.23
N GLY A 152 -7.53 4.17 6.18
CA GLY A 152 -6.36 5.05 6.15
C GLY A 152 -6.56 6.49 5.70
N TYR A 153 -7.78 6.95 5.37
CA TYR A 153 -7.94 8.30 4.81
C TYR A 153 -7.47 9.40 5.76
N VAL A 154 -6.34 10.00 5.42
CA VAL A 154 -5.85 11.20 6.07
C VAL A 154 -6.54 12.42 5.46
N ASP A 155 -7.31 13.10 6.29
CA ASP A 155 -7.89 14.40 5.98
C ASP A 155 -7.68 15.40 7.15
N THR A 156 -8.23 16.61 6.99
CA THR A 156 -8.18 17.63 8.05
C THR A 156 -8.89 17.19 9.33
N TRP A 157 -9.76 16.18 9.29
CA TRP A 157 -10.40 15.61 10.48
C TRP A 157 -9.43 14.65 11.20
N THR A 158 -8.73 13.77 10.49
CA THR A 158 -7.71 12.88 11.09
C THR A 158 -6.62 13.71 11.77
N ALA A 159 -6.14 14.77 11.11
CA ALA A 159 -5.16 15.69 11.68
C ALA A 159 -5.64 16.43 12.94
N LYS A 160 -6.96 16.57 13.13
CA LYS A 160 -7.57 17.27 14.28
C LYS A 160 -7.95 16.37 15.44
N ASN A 161 -8.14 15.08 15.19
CA ASN A 161 -8.69 14.13 16.17
C ASN A 161 -7.76 12.97 16.48
N SER A 162 -6.59 12.87 15.84
CA SER A 162 -5.57 11.90 16.21
C SER A 162 -4.77 12.37 17.42
N ASP A 163 -4.61 11.49 18.40
CA ASP A 163 -3.69 11.68 19.53
C ASP A 163 -2.23 11.31 19.15
N GLU A 164 -2.03 10.69 17.97
CA GLU A 164 -0.70 10.34 17.48
C GLU A 164 0.01 11.54 16.82
N PRO A 165 1.35 11.59 16.88
CA PRO A 165 2.12 12.59 16.16
C PRO A 165 1.83 12.57 14.66
N GLU A 166 1.87 13.76 14.06
CA GLU A 166 1.57 13.98 12.65
C GLU A 166 2.32 13.07 11.68
N ASP A 167 3.62 12.91 11.89
CA ASP A 167 4.45 12.07 11.03
C ASP A 167 4.07 10.58 11.12
N VAL A 168 3.42 10.15 12.21
CA VAL A 168 2.96 8.77 12.41
C VAL A 168 1.73 8.50 11.55
N TRP A 169 0.64 9.27 11.71
CA TRP A 169 -0.58 9.01 10.94
C TRP A 169 -0.38 9.35 9.45
N ALA A 170 0.44 10.36 9.12
CA ALA A 170 0.76 10.66 7.72
C ALA A 170 1.61 9.55 7.10
N GLY A 171 2.61 9.06 7.84
CA GLY A 171 3.47 7.97 7.42
C GLY A 171 2.72 6.65 7.21
N ALA A 172 1.77 6.34 8.09
CA ALA A 172 0.91 5.17 7.95
C ALA A 172 0.11 5.21 6.64
N TRP A 173 -0.53 6.35 6.33
CA TRP A 173 -1.26 6.53 5.08
C TRP A 173 -0.36 6.44 3.84
N LEU A 174 0.79 7.13 3.85
CA LEU A 174 1.74 7.10 2.75
C LEU A 174 2.27 5.69 2.47
N SER A 175 2.43 4.88 3.52
CA SER A 175 2.91 3.51 3.41
C SER A 175 1.81 2.56 2.96
N ALA A 176 0.60 2.66 3.51
CA ALA A 176 -0.54 1.90 3.01
C ALA A 176 -0.81 2.15 1.52
N SER A 177 -0.86 3.42 1.10
CA SER A 177 -1.13 3.78 -0.29
C SER A 177 -0.01 3.37 -1.23
N ALA A 178 1.26 3.48 -0.80
CA ALA A 178 2.38 3.00 -1.57
C ALA A 178 2.37 1.47 -1.73
N LEU A 179 1.99 0.71 -0.69
CA LEU A 179 1.83 -0.74 -0.81
C LEU A 179 0.74 -1.10 -1.82
N ILE A 180 -0.43 -0.46 -1.74
CA ILE A 180 -1.51 -0.61 -2.73
C ILE A 180 -0.99 -0.32 -4.15
N ALA A 181 -0.24 0.78 -4.33
CA ALA A 181 0.33 1.15 -5.63
C ALA A 181 1.28 0.06 -6.16
N LYS A 182 2.18 -0.45 -5.31
CA LYS A 182 3.15 -1.50 -5.68
C LYS A 182 2.44 -2.82 -6.02
N LEU A 183 1.43 -3.21 -5.23
CA LEU A 183 0.61 -4.40 -5.48
C LEU A 183 -0.16 -4.28 -6.79
N PHE A 184 -0.72 -3.12 -7.08
CA PHE A 184 -1.40 -2.86 -8.34
C PHE A 184 -0.44 -2.91 -9.54
N GLN A 185 0.74 -2.28 -9.42
CA GLN A 185 1.81 -2.39 -10.42
C GLN A 185 2.25 -3.85 -10.63
N GLY A 186 2.29 -4.65 -9.56
CA GLY A 186 2.59 -6.09 -9.58
C GLY A 186 1.44 -6.98 -10.08
N GLY A 187 0.29 -6.41 -10.45
CA GLY A 187 -0.88 -7.12 -10.94
C GLY A 187 -1.75 -7.75 -9.84
N CYS A 188 -1.45 -7.58 -8.56
CA CYS A 188 -2.26 -8.20 -7.49
C CYS A 188 -3.65 -7.58 -7.33
N LEU A 189 -3.88 -6.38 -7.90
CA LEU A 189 -5.11 -5.60 -7.78
C LEU A 189 -5.69 -5.21 -9.15
N GLU A 190 -5.65 -6.09 -10.14
CA GLU A 190 -6.11 -5.79 -11.52
C GLU A 190 -7.58 -5.36 -11.58
N ASN A 191 -8.40 -5.86 -10.66
CA ASN A 191 -9.79 -5.50 -10.54
C ASN A 191 -9.98 -4.12 -9.91
N ASP A 192 -9.41 -3.89 -8.73
CA ASP A 192 -9.78 -2.74 -7.90
C ASP A 192 -8.76 -1.60 -7.91
N GLY A 193 -7.53 -1.83 -8.36
CA GLY A 193 -6.45 -0.84 -8.31
C GLY A 193 -6.77 0.44 -9.09
N HIS A 194 -7.34 0.34 -10.30
CA HIS A 194 -7.79 1.54 -11.03
C HIS A 194 -8.92 2.27 -10.29
N HIS A 195 -9.80 1.55 -9.60
CA HIS A 195 -10.91 2.15 -8.86
C HIS A 195 -10.42 2.96 -7.67
N TRP A 196 -9.61 2.34 -6.80
CA TRP A 196 -9.12 2.97 -5.58
C TRP A 196 -8.22 4.17 -5.88
N ILE A 197 -7.27 4.02 -6.81
CA ILE A 197 -6.38 5.12 -7.20
C ILE A 197 -7.17 6.29 -7.79
N THR A 198 -8.16 6.01 -8.65
CA THR A 198 -9.03 7.06 -9.21
C THR A 198 -9.78 7.78 -8.10
N LYS A 199 -10.34 7.05 -7.14
CA LYS A 199 -11.08 7.65 -6.02
C LYS A 199 -10.20 8.53 -5.14
N ASP A 200 -8.95 8.14 -4.90
CA ASP A 200 -8.01 8.95 -4.14
C ASP A 200 -7.59 10.21 -4.90
N LEU A 201 -7.36 10.11 -6.21
CA LEU A 201 -7.08 11.27 -7.07
C LEU A 201 -8.27 12.24 -7.11
N GLU A 202 -9.50 11.75 -7.27
CA GLU A 202 -10.73 12.56 -7.21
C GLU A 202 -10.86 13.25 -5.85
N ARG A 203 -10.71 12.50 -4.75
CA ARG A 203 -10.77 13.06 -3.40
C ARG A 203 -9.71 14.13 -3.19
N THR A 204 -8.49 13.89 -3.64
CA THR A 204 -7.35 14.79 -3.42
C THR A 204 -7.47 16.07 -4.25
N PHE A 205 -7.80 15.96 -5.54
CA PHE A 205 -7.71 17.09 -6.46
C PHE A 205 -9.04 17.77 -6.79
N GLU A 206 -10.17 17.12 -6.50
CA GLU A 206 -11.49 17.62 -6.88
C GLU A 206 -12.43 17.88 -5.70
N ILE A 207 -12.37 17.06 -4.64
CA ILE A 207 -13.34 17.12 -3.52
C ILE A 207 -12.75 17.79 -2.28
N SER A 208 -11.68 17.22 -1.71
CA SER A 208 -11.12 17.61 -0.42
C SER A 208 -9.94 18.57 -0.61
N THR A 209 -10.22 19.77 -1.11
CA THR A 209 -9.20 20.82 -1.38
C THR A 209 -8.90 21.73 -0.20
N LYS A 210 -9.37 21.38 1.01
CA LYS A 210 -9.17 22.15 2.24
C LYS A 210 -7.76 21.92 2.81
N GLY A 211 -7.27 22.92 3.55
CA GLY A 211 -5.89 22.94 4.08
C GLY A 211 -4.95 23.65 3.11
N ASP A 212 -4.07 24.51 3.63
CA ASP A 212 -3.05 25.18 2.81
C ASP A 212 -1.95 24.17 2.48
N ILE A 213 -1.78 23.81 1.21
CA ILE A 213 -0.76 22.84 0.76
C ILE A 213 0.67 23.25 1.18
N LYS A 214 0.93 24.53 1.46
CA LYS A 214 2.26 24.99 1.90
C LYS A 214 2.55 24.63 3.36
N THR A 215 1.53 24.55 4.20
CA THR A 215 1.72 24.45 5.66
C THR A 215 0.94 23.34 6.33
N ASP A 216 -0.15 22.85 5.71
CA ASP A 216 -1.03 21.82 6.24
C ASP A 216 -0.48 20.43 5.90
N PRO A 217 -0.03 19.65 6.90
CA PRO A 217 0.68 18.41 6.64
C PRO A 217 -0.24 17.26 6.26
N GLY A 218 -1.49 17.27 6.74
CA GLY A 218 -2.50 16.30 6.30
C GLY A 218 -2.79 16.49 4.81
N ARG A 219 -2.87 17.75 4.39
CA ARG A 219 -3.01 18.09 2.97
C ARG A 219 -1.78 17.70 2.15
N GLN A 220 -0.55 17.92 2.67
CA GLN A 220 0.67 17.47 1.99
C GLN A 220 0.74 15.95 1.87
N ALA A 221 0.37 15.19 2.92
CA ALA A 221 0.35 13.73 2.91
C ALA A 221 -0.67 13.18 1.91
N GLN A 222 -1.87 13.77 1.88
CA GLN A 222 -2.91 13.41 0.93
C GLN A 222 -2.44 13.60 -0.52
N VAL A 223 -1.86 14.76 -0.83
CA VAL A 223 -1.33 15.06 -2.16
C VAL A 223 -0.15 14.15 -2.51
N LEU A 224 0.75 13.90 -1.57
CA LEU A 224 1.89 13.03 -1.79
C LEU A 224 1.47 11.58 -2.07
N SER A 225 0.44 11.07 -1.39
CA SER A 225 -0.13 9.75 -1.68
C SER A 225 -0.62 9.67 -3.13
N ALA A 226 -1.38 10.67 -3.58
CA ALA A 226 -1.83 10.78 -4.97
C ALA A 226 -0.67 10.86 -5.99
N VAL A 227 0.37 11.62 -5.66
CA VAL A 227 1.62 11.72 -6.44
C VAL A 227 2.33 10.37 -6.50
N ASN A 228 2.42 9.65 -5.38
CA ASN A 228 3.08 8.35 -5.30
C ASN A 228 2.37 7.27 -6.11
N TYR A 229 1.03 7.29 -6.21
CA TYR A 229 0.32 6.39 -7.14
C TYR A 229 0.80 6.53 -8.58
N ILE A 230 1.02 7.77 -9.04
CA ILE A 230 1.55 8.02 -10.39
C ILE A 230 2.99 7.54 -10.52
N LEU A 231 3.84 7.83 -9.53
CA LEU A 231 5.25 7.45 -9.57
C LEU A 231 5.43 5.93 -9.58
N LEU A 232 4.69 5.23 -8.72
CA LEU A 232 4.82 3.79 -8.49
C LEU A 232 4.03 2.95 -9.50
N ALA A 233 2.80 3.35 -9.83
CA ALA A 233 1.86 2.53 -10.60
C ALA A 233 1.39 3.16 -11.91
N GLY A 234 1.95 4.32 -12.30
CA GLY A 234 1.48 5.10 -13.44
C GLY A 234 1.39 4.32 -14.76
N GLU A 235 2.34 3.41 -15.02
CA GLU A 235 2.40 2.60 -16.24
C GLU A 235 1.21 1.66 -16.41
N VAL A 236 0.76 1.05 -15.31
CA VAL A 236 -0.44 0.19 -15.31
C VAL A 236 -1.70 1.06 -15.23
N PHE A 237 -1.66 2.13 -14.44
CA PHE A 237 -2.80 3.02 -14.22
C PHE A 237 -3.25 3.75 -15.50
N VAL A 238 -2.31 4.27 -16.30
CA VAL A 238 -2.62 5.03 -17.53
C VAL A 238 -3.43 4.23 -18.54
N LYS A 239 -3.34 2.89 -18.52
CA LYS A 239 -4.13 2.02 -19.40
C LYS A 239 -5.63 2.27 -19.24
N GLY A 240 -6.09 2.52 -18.02
CA GLY A 240 -7.49 2.84 -17.74
C GLY A 240 -7.91 4.23 -18.25
N ALA A 241 -6.98 5.17 -18.37
CA ALA A 241 -7.26 6.49 -18.98
C ALA A 241 -7.28 6.45 -20.51
N LYS A 242 -6.51 5.53 -21.11
CA LYS A 242 -6.43 5.32 -22.56
C LYS A 242 -7.54 4.41 -23.10
N SER A 243 -8.15 3.60 -22.25
CA SER A 243 -9.17 2.63 -22.66
C SER A 243 -10.20 2.46 -21.57
N SER A 244 -11.48 2.56 -21.94
CA SER A 244 -12.60 2.38 -21.00
C SER A 244 -12.55 1.00 -20.37
N LEU A 245 -12.60 0.96 -19.03
CA LEU A 245 -12.63 -0.27 -18.27
C LEU A 245 -14.07 -0.72 -18.09
N SER A 246 -14.42 -1.88 -18.65
CA SER A 246 -15.80 -2.39 -18.69
C SER A 246 -16.40 -2.69 -17.31
N LYS A 247 -15.56 -2.97 -16.30
CA LYS A 247 -15.98 -3.42 -14.97
C LYS A 247 -16.51 -2.29 -14.08
N TRP A 248 -16.11 -1.03 -14.34
CA TRP A 248 -16.34 0.06 -13.39
C TRP A 248 -16.93 1.33 -14.00
N LYS A 249 -17.80 1.98 -13.24
CA LYS A 249 -18.45 3.25 -13.60
C LYS A 249 -17.71 4.49 -13.07
N PHE A 250 -16.40 4.43 -12.84
CA PHE A 250 -15.64 5.63 -12.50
C PHE A 250 -15.11 6.29 -13.77
N GLU A 251 -15.07 7.62 -13.78
CA GLU A 251 -14.59 8.39 -14.92
C GLU A 251 -13.06 8.50 -14.87
N LEU A 252 -12.38 7.53 -15.48
CA LEU A 252 -10.95 7.65 -15.78
C LEU A 252 -10.80 7.81 -17.30
N ASN A 253 -10.40 9.00 -17.73
CA ASN A 253 -10.31 9.37 -19.15
C ASN A 253 -9.25 10.44 -19.39
N LYS A 254 -9.02 10.78 -20.67
CA LYS A 254 -8.09 11.84 -21.11
C LYS A 254 -8.29 13.16 -20.36
N THR A 255 -9.54 13.59 -20.15
CA THR A 255 -9.86 14.86 -19.46
C THR A 255 -9.41 14.85 -18.00
N LYS A 256 -9.74 13.79 -17.26
CA LYS A 256 -9.34 13.60 -15.86
C LYS A 256 -7.82 13.48 -15.72
N TRP A 257 -7.18 12.72 -16.61
CA TRP A 257 -5.72 12.60 -16.66
C TRP A 257 -5.04 13.97 -16.80
N LYS A 258 -5.51 14.79 -17.75
CA LYS A 258 -5.00 16.15 -17.98
C LYS A 258 -5.24 17.07 -16.78
N LEU A 259 -6.43 16.99 -16.17
CA LEU A 259 -6.79 17.77 -14.98
C LEU A 259 -5.84 17.46 -13.81
N TRP A 260 -5.68 16.18 -13.46
CA TRP A 260 -4.84 15.79 -12.33
C TRP A 260 -3.36 16.11 -12.58
N ALA A 261 -2.84 15.92 -13.80
CA ALA A 261 -1.49 16.34 -14.15
C ALA A 261 -1.30 17.85 -13.97
N SER A 262 -2.28 18.66 -14.36
CA SER A 262 -2.26 20.11 -14.13
C SER A 262 -2.24 20.45 -12.64
N LYS A 263 -3.04 19.74 -11.82
CA LYS A 263 -3.08 19.93 -10.36
C LYS A 263 -1.79 19.52 -9.66
N ILE A 264 -1.16 18.43 -10.10
CA ILE A 264 0.15 18.03 -9.59
C ILE A 264 1.23 19.07 -9.96
N LYS A 265 1.19 19.62 -11.18
CA LYS A 265 2.09 20.71 -11.58
C LYS A 265 1.87 21.98 -10.74
N GLU A 266 0.61 22.32 -10.45
CA GLU A 266 0.25 23.45 -9.58
C GLU A 266 0.86 23.29 -8.19
N VAL A 267 0.80 22.08 -7.62
CA VAL A 267 1.45 21.76 -6.33
C VAL A 267 2.95 22.02 -6.41
N ALA A 268 3.66 21.46 -7.40
CA ALA A 268 5.10 21.61 -7.56
C ALA A 268 5.55 23.09 -7.69
N ASN A 269 4.71 23.94 -8.29
CA ASN A 269 4.98 25.38 -8.40
C ASN A 269 4.64 26.17 -7.13
N THR A 270 3.76 25.64 -6.29
CA THR A 270 3.19 26.34 -5.13
C THR A 270 4.01 26.12 -3.88
N VAL A 271 4.44 24.87 -3.63
CA VAL A 271 5.23 24.52 -2.45
C VAL A 271 6.71 24.90 -2.65
N ASP A 272 7.38 25.26 -1.57
CA ASP A 272 8.82 25.51 -1.58
C ASP A 272 9.62 24.23 -1.30
N ASP A 273 10.95 24.35 -1.29
CA ASP A 273 11.85 23.21 -1.10
C ASP A 273 11.83 22.67 0.35
N THR A 274 11.14 23.34 1.28
CA THR A 274 10.97 22.91 2.67
C THR A 274 9.72 22.07 2.90
N ALA A 275 8.87 21.91 1.88
CA ALA A 275 7.70 21.06 1.96
C ALA A 275 8.08 19.61 2.31
N ARG A 276 7.24 18.97 3.15
CA ARG A 276 7.54 17.67 3.74
C ARG A 276 7.73 16.60 2.68
N TRP A 277 8.58 15.63 3.00
CA TRP A 277 8.78 14.40 2.22
C TRP A 277 9.10 14.65 0.74
N GLU A 278 9.83 15.73 0.45
CA GLU A 278 10.25 16.11 -0.90
C GLU A 278 9.06 16.32 -1.86
N LEU A 279 7.90 16.77 -1.33
CA LEU A 279 6.65 16.88 -2.09
C LEU A 279 6.83 17.65 -3.41
N LYS A 280 7.61 18.73 -3.40
CA LYS A 280 7.86 19.53 -4.59
C LYS A 280 8.52 18.73 -5.72
N GLU A 281 9.63 18.07 -5.41
CA GLU A 281 10.40 17.29 -6.38
C GLU A 281 9.57 16.09 -6.88
N ARG A 282 8.87 15.41 -5.98
CA ARG A 282 8.03 14.27 -6.33
C ARG A 282 6.84 14.67 -7.20
N ALA A 283 6.18 15.79 -6.88
CA ALA A 283 5.10 16.32 -7.70
C ALA A 283 5.61 16.69 -9.11
N GLN A 284 6.78 17.31 -9.22
CA GLN A 284 7.39 17.61 -10.51
C GLN A 284 7.64 16.33 -11.34
N LYS A 285 8.27 15.31 -10.73
CA LYS A 285 8.52 14.00 -11.38
C LYS A 285 7.22 13.30 -11.79
N ALA A 286 6.18 13.37 -10.95
CA ALA A 286 4.89 12.76 -11.27
C ALA A 286 4.21 13.48 -12.44
N TYR A 287 4.24 14.81 -12.48
CA TYR A 287 3.73 15.57 -13.63
C TYR A 287 4.44 15.17 -14.92
N GLU A 288 5.77 15.13 -14.93
CA GLU A 288 6.58 14.72 -16.08
C GLU A 288 6.21 13.31 -16.53
N LYS A 289 6.12 12.36 -15.59
CA LYS A 289 5.69 10.99 -15.86
C LYS A 289 4.27 10.92 -16.43
N MET A 290 3.32 11.73 -15.95
CA MET A 290 1.96 11.74 -16.53
C MET A 290 1.94 12.24 -17.97
N VAL A 291 2.76 13.23 -18.29
CA VAL A 291 2.90 13.75 -19.66
C VAL A 291 3.55 12.71 -20.57
N GLU A 292 4.61 12.05 -20.10
CA GLU A 292 5.31 10.98 -20.82
C GLU A 292 4.41 9.77 -21.10
N LEU A 293 3.61 9.35 -20.11
CA LEU A 293 2.77 8.16 -20.22
C LEU A 293 1.56 8.36 -21.14
N TYR A 294 1.05 9.59 -21.30
CA TYR A 294 -0.10 9.89 -22.17
C TYR A 294 0.04 11.23 -22.89
N PRO A 295 1.01 11.38 -23.81
CA PRO A 295 1.32 12.66 -24.47
C PRO A 295 0.15 13.18 -25.32
N GLU A 296 -0.65 12.30 -25.90
CA GLU A 296 -1.84 12.65 -26.69
C GLU A 296 -2.92 13.34 -25.85
N ALA A 297 -2.89 13.16 -24.52
CA ALA A 297 -3.78 13.90 -23.61
C ALA A 297 -3.46 15.40 -23.53
N PHE A 298 -2.20 15.76 -23.81
CA PHE A 298 -1.68 17.13 -23.66
C PHE A 298 -1.43 17.84 -24.99
N SER A 299 -1.44 17.09 -26.09
CA SER A 299 -1.46 17.65 -27.43
C SER A 299 -2.75 18.45 -27.63
N SER A 300 -2.63 19.68 -28.11
CA SER A 300 -3.78 20.51 -28.47
C SER A 300 -4.54 19.83 -29.61
N ASP A 301 -5.78 19.40 -29.35
CA ASP A 301 -6.75 19.12 -30.40
C ASP A 301 -7.19 20.47 -31.03
N GLU A 302 -6.25 21.22 -31.61
CA GLU A 302 -6.50 22.33 -32.53
C GLU A 302 -6.19 21.83 -33.94
N ASN A 303 -7.05 20.94 -34.42
CA ASN A 303 -7.28 20.70 -35.84
C ASN A 303 -8.64 20.00 -36.02
N THR A 304 -9.69 20.56 -35.42
CA THR A 304 -10.99 20.51 -36.10
C THR A 304 -10.94 21.58 -37.18
N GLY A 305 -10.29 21.22 -38.29
CA GLY A 305 -10.34 21.96 -39.52
C GLY A 305 -11.78 22.09 -40.01
N GLU A 306 -12.03 23.27 -40.55
CA GLU A 306 -13.15 23.73 -41.38
C GLU A 306 -14.02 22.66 -42.05
#